data_AF-A0A842RA80-F1
#
_entry.id   AF-A0A842RA80-F1
#
_cell.length_a   1.000
_cell.length_b   1.000
_cell.length_c   1.000
_cell.angle_alpha   90.00
_cell.angle_beta   90.00
_cell.angle_gamma   90.00
#
_symmetry.space_group_name_H-M   'P 1'
#
loop_
_entity.id
_entity.type
_entity.pdbx_description
1 polymer ?
#
loop_
_entity_poly.entity_id
_entity_poly.type
_entity_poly.pdbx_seq_one_letter_code
_entity_poly.pdbx_strand_id
1 'polypeptide(L)'
;MMWKKLKQELRILLEDPPSVRRRKFTCAILFILLVVDAVFLLMAIISKFVENGFFNVYDEKTFILSTILILFVALSLFIVNRYRPTKFVGMILIAVISILIFITDSPYNLYAGRGLLTMVLPIILCSIMLKPILSFITSVVLTVMVTIIALLNGDIPSFIPIFIILLSGAILWYSSSVMERFLQYSQRNEQVAIFEMKRNALFQDIFSHDIKNILQNINGLT
;
A
#
# COMPACT_ATOMS: atom_id res chain seq x y z
N MET A 1 2.50 -30.73 -20.42
CA MET A 1 2.61 -30.42 -18.96
C MET A 1 2.70 -28.92 -18.67
N MET A 2 3.47 -28.14 -19.44
CA MET A 2 3.67 -26.67 -19.28
C MET A 2 2.36 -25.84 -19.32
N TRP A 3 1.40 -26.21 -20.17
CA TRP A 3 0.11 -25.53 -20.31
C TRP A 3 -0.80 -25.62 -19.08
N LYS A 4 -0.68 -26.70 -18.27
CA LYS A 4 -1.46 -26.82 -17.03
C LYS A 4 -0.89 -25.90 -15.94
N LYS A 5 0.44 -25.81 -15.80
CA LYS A 5 1.12 -24.86 -14.90
C LYS A 5 0.78 -23.41 -15.26
N LEU A 6 0.82 -23.05 -16.55
CA LEU A 6 0.52 -21.68 -16.99
C LEU A 6 -0.93 -21.28 -16.69
N LYS A 7 -1.90 -22.18 -16.92
CA LYS A 7 -3.31 -21.96 -16.55
C LYS A 7 -3.50 -21.85 -15.05
N GLN A 8 -2.73 -22.59 -14.25
CA GLN A 8 -2.82 -22.57 -12.79
C GLN A 8 -2.26 -21.28 -12.21
N GLU A 9 -1.16 -20.76 -12.75
CA GLU A 9 -0.59 -19.47 -12.33
C GLU A 9 -1.43 -18.27 -12.79
N LEU A 10 -2.01 -18.32 -13.99
CA LEU A 10 -3.00 -17.33 -14.44
C LEU A 10 -4.24 -17.32 -13.54
N ARG A 11 -4.72 -18.49 -13.10
CA ARG A 11 -5.88 -18.61 -12.21
C ARG A 11 -5.66 -18.00 -10.83
N ILE A 12 -4.42 -18.01 -10.33
CA ILE A 12 -4.04 -17.38 -9.05
C ILE A 12 -3.94 -15.85 -9.19
N LEU A 13 -3.53 -15.33 -10.35
CA LEU A 13 -3.49 -13.88 -10.61
C LEU A 13 -4.89 -13.25 -10.75
N LEU A 14 -5.87 -14.04 -11.22
CA LEU A 14 -7.25 -13.64 -11.49
C LEU A 14 -8.13 -13.49 -10.24
N GLU A 15 -7.80 -14.17 -9.16
CA GLU A 15 -8.62 -14.26 -7.94
C GLU A 15 -8.08 -13.44 -6.76
N ASP A 16 -7.00 -12.67 -6.93
CA ASP A 16 -6.39 -11.96 -5.80
C ASP A 16 -7.36 -10.88 -5.25
N PRO A 17 -7.99 -11.10 -4.07
CA PRO A 17 -8.95 -10.15 -3.54
C PRO A 17 -8.26 -8.82 -3.24
N PRO A 18 -8.97 -7.68 -3.28
CA PRO A 18 -8.39 -6.37 -2.96
C PRO A 18 -7.65 -6.35 -1.61
N SER A 19 -8.09 -7.17 -0.64
CA SER A 19 -7.43 -7.34 0.65
C SER A 19 -6.05 -8.00 0.58
N VAL A 20 -5.84 -8.98 -0.30
CA VAL A 20 -4.55 -9.67 -0.47
C VAL A 20 -3.55 -8.74 -1.15
N ARG A 21 -3.99 -7.99 -2.17
CA ARG A 21 -3.15 -6.99 -2.84
C ARG A 21 -2.66 -5.92 -1.87
N ARG A 22 -3.58 -5.32 -1.11
CA ARG A 22 -3.24 -4.34 -0.07
C ARG A 22 -2.31 -4.91 1.01
N ARG A 23 -2.45 -6.21 1.33
CA ARG A 23 -1.53 -6.92 2.24
C ARG A 23 -0.13 -7.00 1.67
N LYS A 24 0.02 -7.39 0.40
CA LYS A 24 1.33 -7.44 -0.27
C LYS A 24 2.01 -6.06 -0.27
N PHE A 25 1.27 -4.99 -0.58
CA PHE A 25 1.80 -3.62 -0.48
C PHE A 25 2.19 -3.23 0.94
N THR A 26 1.35 -3.52 1.94
CA THR A 26 1.65 -3.23 3.35
C THR A 26 2.90 -3.99 3.81
N CYS A 27 3.03 -5.27 3.46
CA CYS A 27 4.24 -6.05 3.72
C CYS A 27 5.47 -5.47 3.04
N ALA A 28 5.35 -5.08 1.76
CA ALA A 28 6.46 -4.53 1.00
C ALA A 28 6.94 -3.21 1.60
N ILE A 29 6.03 -2.32 2.00
CA ILE A 29 6.37 -1.03 2.64
C ILE A 29 7.03 -1.27 4.00
N LEU A 30 6.47 -2.16 4.83
CA LEU A 30 7.09 -2.51 6.12
C LEU A 30 8.48 -3.13 5.94
N PHE A 31 8.65 -3.97 4.92
CA PHE A 31 9.94 -4.57 4.62
C PHE A 31 10.96 -3.52 4.15
N ILE A 32 10.56 -2.60 3.26
CA ILE A 32 11.42 -1.49 2.83
C ILE A 32 11.80 -0.63 4.04
N LEU A 33 10.84 -0.31 4.91
CA LEU A 33 11.09 0.46 6.13
C LEU A 33 12.13 -0.26 7.02
N LEU A 34 11.98 -1.56 7.24
CA LEU A 34 12.95 -2.37 8.01
C LEU A 34 14.35 -2.36 7.40
N VAL A 35 14.45 -2.51 6.07
CA VAL A 35 15.74 -2.52 5.37
C VAL A 35 16.42 -1.16 5.45
N VAL A 36 15.67 -0.09 5.17
CA VAL A 36 16.19 1.29 5.22
C VAL A 36 16.67 1.63 6.63
N ASP A 37 15.88 1.29 7.64
CA ASP A 37 16.21 1.57 9.04
C ASP A 37 17.38 0.72 9.56
N ALA A 38 17.49 -0.54 9.11
CA ALA A 38 18.66 -1.38 9.37
C ALA A 38 19.94 -0.80 8.73
N VAL A 39 19.85 -0.21 7.53
CA VAL A 39 20.96 0.49 6.89
C VAL A 39 21.35 1.72 7.69
N PHE A 40 20.39 2.52 8.15
CA PHE A 40 20.66 3.68 9.02
C PHE A 40 21.33 3.27 10.34
N LEU A 41 20.87 2.19 10.97
CA LEU A 41 21.47 1.67 12.19
C LEU A 41 22.92 1.21 11.94
N LEU A 42 23.17 0.53 10.83
CA LEU A 42 24.51 0.10 10.45
C LEU A 42 25.43 1.30 10.17
N MET A 43 24.93 2.34 9.48
CA MET A 43 25.67 3.59 9.29
C MET A 43 26.01 4.26 10.63
N ALA A 44 25.07 4.29 11.58
CA ALA A 44 25.28 4.83 12.92
C ALA A 44 26.35 4.07 13.72
N ILE A 45 26.42 2.75 13.55
CA ILE A 45 27.45 1.91 14.19
C ILE A 45 28.82 2.18 13.55
N ILE A 46 28.89 2.25 12.21
CA ILE A 46 30.15 2.50 11.49
C ILE A 46 30.72 3.87 11.85
N SER A 47 29.89 4.90 12.02
CA SER A 47 30.38 6.25 12.35
C SER A 47 31.17 6.31 13.67
N LYS A 48 30.95 5.38 14.61
CA LYS A 48 31.74 5.28 15.85
C LYS A 48 33.21 4.95 15.64
N PHE A 49 33.53 4.31 14.51
CA PHE A 49 34.88 3.81 14.22
C PHE A 49 35.66 4.73 13.27
N VAL A 50 35.06 5.83 12.82
CA VAL A 50 35.67 6.77 11.88
C VAL A 50 35.98 8.08 12.61
N GLU A 51 37.28 8.39 12.79
CA GLU A 51 37.78 9.56 13.56
C GLU A 51 37.21 10.92 13.10
N ASN A 52 36.76 11.03 11.84
CA ASN A 52 36.16 12.25 11.28
C ASN A 52 34.65 12.15 11.02
N GLY A 53 33.97 11.07 11.46
CA GLY A 53 32.51 10.87 11.44
C GLY A 53 31.78 11.25 10.13
N PHE A 54 31.19 10.29 9.41
CA PHE A 54 30.37 10.60 8.22
C PHE A 54 29.20 11.56 8.48
N PHE A 55 28.70 11.57 9.70
CA PHE A 55 27.63 12.44 10.14
C PHE A 55 28.11 13.20 11.37
N ASN A 56 28.11 14.53 11.27
CA ASN A 56 28.23 15.40 12.44
C ASN A 56 26.87 15.41 13.14
N VAL A 57 26.44 14.25 13.64
CA VAL A 57 25.18 14.11 14.36
C VAL A 57 25.37 14.82 15.70
N TYR A 58 24.68 15.94 15.87
CA TYR A 58 24.71 16.72 17.11
C TYR A 58 24.33 15.90 18.36
N ASP A 59 23.65 14.75 18.17
CA ASP A 59 23.37 13.79 19.23
C ASP A 59 23.30 12.34 18.71
N GLU A 60 24.46 11.68 18.68
CA GLU A 60 24.62 10.29 18.22
C GLU A 60 23.76 9.30 19.03
N LYS A 61 23.65 9.51 20.36
CA LYS A 61 22.90 8.61 21.24
C LYS A 61 21.41 8.66 20.91
N THR A 62 20.87 9.86 20.72
CA THR A 62 19.47 10.05 20.34
C THR A 62 19.19 9.47 18.96
N PHE A 63 20.12 9.58 18.00
CA PHE A 63 19.96 8.98 16.67
C PHE A 63 19.93 7.45 16.69
N ILE A 64 20.84 6.82 17.45
CA ILE A 64 20.85 5.36 17.59
C ILE A 64 19.57 4.89 18.30
N LEU A 65 19.16 5.57 19.37
CA LEU A 65 17.96 5.21 20.12
C LEU A 65 16.69 5.34 19.27
N SER A 66 16.56 6.42 18.49
CA SER A 66 15.40 6.63 17.62
C SER A 66 15.32 5.58 16.51
N THR A 67 16.45 5.25 15.89
CA THR A 67 16.53 4.18 14.88
C THR A 67 16.14 2.83 15.47
N ILE A 68 16.66 2.46 16.65
CA ILE A 68 16.28 1.20 17.32
C ILE A 68 14.77 1.17 17.62
N LEU A 69 14.19 2.28 18.06
CA LEU A 69 12.77 2.37 18.37
C LEU A 69 11.91 2.22 17.12
N ILE A 70 12.28 2.87 16.01
CA ILE A 70 11.60 2.73 14.72
C ILE A 70 11.68 1.29 14.23
N LEU A 71 12.86 0.66 14.32
CA LEU A 71 13.07 -0.73 13.94
C LEU A 71 12.16 -1.68 14.73
N PHE A 72 12.07 -1.45 16.04
CA PHE A 72 11.22 -2.24 16.92
C PHE A 72 9.73 -2.09 16.59
N VAL A 73 9.26 -0.87 16.30
CA VAL A 73 7.88 -0.61 15.87
C VAL A 73 7.61 -1.26 14.52
N ALA A 74 8.51 -1.09 13.54
CA ALA A 74 8.37 -1.67 12.20
C ALA A 74 8.33 -3.21 12.26
N LEU A 75 9.21 -3.83 13.06
CA LEU A 75 9.27 -5.28 13.25
C LEU A 75 8.01 -5.80 13.93
N SER A 76 7.55 -5.10 14.97
CA SER A 76 6.30 -5.43 15.67
C SER A 76 5.12 -5.39 14.71
N LEU A 77 4.99 -4.34 13.90
CA LEU A 77 3.94 -4.23 12.88
C LEU A 77 4.05 -5.31 11.81
N PHE A 78 5.27 -5.66 11.39
CA PHE A 78 5.51 -6.74 10.44
C PHE A 78 5.02 -8.10 10.98
N ILE A 79 5.34 -8.41 12.23
CA ILE A 79 4.88 -9.63 12.91
C ILE A 79 3.35 -9.61 13.06
N VAL A 80 2.78 -8.50 13.53
CA VAL A 80 1.32 -8.36 13.71
C VAL A 80 0.59 -8.52 12.37
N ASN A 81 1.14 -8.03 11.26
CA ASN A 81 0.56 -8.19 9.92
C ASN A 81 0.48 -9.65 9.45
N ARG A 82 1.23 -10.56 10.08
CA ARG A 82 1.10 -12.00 9.84
C ARG A 82 -0.22 -12.55 10.41
N TYR A 83 -0.67 -12.05 11.56
CA TYR A 83 -1.76 -12.63 12.36
C TYR A 83 -3.03 -11.79 12.42
N ARG A 84 -2.99 -10.50 12.06
CA ARG A 84 -4.13 -9.57 12.14
C ARG A 84 -4.59 -9.08 10.76
N PRO A 85 -5.81 -8.50 10.66
CA PRO A 85 -6.28 -7.90 9.41
C PRO A 85 -5.37 -6.75 8.98
N THR A 86 -4.95 -6.77 7.71
CA THR A 86 -4.06 -5.76 7.11
C THR A 86 -4.50 -4.32 7.35
N LYS A 87 -5.81 -4.06 7.37
CA LYS A 87 -6.37 -2.72 7.56
C LYS A 87 -5.91 -2.11 8.89
N PHE A 88 -5.86 -2.91 9.96
CA PHE A 88 -5.47 -2.44 11.28
C PHE A 88 -3.99 -2.03 11.31
N VAL A 89 -3.12 -2.87 10.73
CA VAL A 89 -1.68 -2.59 10.65
C VAL A 89 -1.42 -1.36 9.78
N GLY A 90 -2.10 -1.23 8.64
CA GLY A 90 -1.96 -0.05 7.78
C GLY A 90 -2.36 1.24 8.50
N MET A 91 -3.47 1.24 9.24
CA MET A 91 -3.89 2.41 10.03
C MET A 91 -2.86 2.80 11.09
N ILE A 92 -2.33 1.81 11.84
CA ILE A 92 -1.30 2.09 12.84
C ILE A 92 -0.02 2.62 12.18
N LEU A 93 0.42 2.02 11.09
CA LEU A 93 1.61 2.48 10.37
C LEU A 93 1.46 3.93 9.93
N ILE A 94 0.31 4.28 9.35
CA ILE A 94 0.03 5.66 8.93
C ILE A 94 0.02 6.61 10.13
N ALA A 95 -0.63 6.23 11.23
CA ALA A 95 -0.63 7.02 12.45
C ALA A 95 0.79 7.24 13.00
N VAL A 96 1.61 6.19 13.06
CA VAL A 96 3.02 6.27 13.49
C VAL A 96 3.81 7.20 12.60
N ILE A 97 3.73 7.06 11.26
CA ILE A 97 4.45 7.92 10.33
C ILE A 97 3.99 9.37 10.48
N SER A 98 2.68 9.62 10.58
CA SER A 98 2.15 10.96 10.81
C SER A 98 2.69 11.57 12.11
N ILE A 99 2.64 10.84 13.22
CA ILE A 99 3.17 11.30 14.52
C ILE A 99 4.67 11.59 14.42
N LEU A 100 5.45 10.71 13.79
CA LEU A 100 6.88 10.91 13.60
C LEU A 100 7.15 12.22 12.85
N ILE A 101 6.44 12.49 11.76
CA ILE A 101 6.60 13.75 11.01
C ILE A 101 6.40 14.98 11.93
N PHE A 102 5.37 14.96 12.78
CA PHE A 102 5.09 16.07 13.69
C PHE A 102 6.10 16.22 14.83
N ILE A 103 6.76 15.14 15.24
CA ILE A 103 7.78 15.18 16.30
C ILE A 103 9.15 15.55 15.74
N THR A 104 9.48 15.10 14.53
CA THR A 104 10.83 15.26 13.95
C THR A 104 11.08 16.61 13.32
N ASP A 105 10.06 17.29 12.82
CA ASP A 105 10.21 18.60 12.18
C ASP A 105 9.91 19.73 13.16
N SER A 106 10.45 20.92 12.90
CA SER A 106 10.11 22.10 13.66
C SER A 106 8.63 22.45 13.44
N PRO A 107 7.86 22.77 14.50
CA PRO A 107 6.47 23.23 14.38
C PRO A 107 6.31 24.30 13.29
N TYR A 108 7.24 25.26 13.25
CA TYR A 108 7.25 26.33 12.25
C TYR A 108 7.30 25.80 10.81
N ASN A 109 8.16 24.82 10.53
CA ASN A 109 8.27 24.24 9.18
C ASN A 109 6.97 23.54 8.74
N LEU A 110 6.22 22.99 9.70
CA LEU A 110 4.99 22.26 9.45
C LEU A 110 3.84 23.20 9.03
N TYR A 111 3.57 24.27 9.80
CA TYR A 111 2.47 25.21 9.46
C TYR A 111 2.88 26.32 8.49
N ALA A 112 4.17 26.60 8.31
CA ALA A 112 4.64 27.53 7.28
C ALA A 112 4.72 26.89 5.88
N GLY A 113 4.61 25.55 5.79
CA GLY A 113 4.52 24.83 4.52
C GLY A 113 5.80 24.23 3.98
N ARG A 114 6.93 24.37 4.70
CA ARG A 114 8.19 23.75 4.30
C ARG A 114 8.13 22.21 4.38
N GLY A 115 7.38 21.68 5.34
CA GLY A 115 7.11 20.25 5.53
C GLY A 115 6.00 19.68 4.65
N LEU A 116 5.55 20.38 3.60
CA LEU A 116 4.40 19.93 2.80
C LEU A 116 4.60 18.56 2.16
N LEU A 117 5.80 18.31 1.61
CA LEU A 117 6.10 17.03 0.96
C LEU A 117 6.04 15.87 1.96
N THR A 118 6.58 16.05 3.17
CA THR A 118 6.56 15.02 4.21
C THR A 118 5.14 14.76 4.70
N MET A 119 4.29 15.80 4.80
CA MET A 119 2.88 15.65 5.17
C MET A 119 2.00 14.95 4.12
N VAL A 120 2.37 15.02 2.84
CA VAL A 120 1.61 14.34 1.78
C VAL A 120 1.92 12.84 1.74
N LEU A 121 3.09 12.40 2.22
CA LEU A 121 3.49 10.99 2.23
C LEU A 121 2.48 10.06 2.94
N PRO A 122 2.02 10.34 4.18
CA PRO A 122 0.99 9.53 4.83
C PRO A 122 -0.32 9.42 4.03
N ILE A 123 -0.69 10.48 3.31
CA ILE A 123 -1.91 10.53 2.49
C ILE A 123 -1.77 9.60 1.29
N ILE A 124 -0.63 9.65 0.61
CA ILE A 124 -0.29 8.75 -0.51
C ILE A 124 -0.31 7.30 -0.02
N LEU A 125 0.41 7.01 1.07
CA LEU A 125 0.48 5.67 1.64
C LEU A 125 -0.90 5.16 2.03
N CYS A 126 -1.74 6.02 2.61
CA CYS A 126 -3.12 5.69 2.95
C CYS A 126 -3.96 5.31 1.72
N SER A 127 -3.83 6.06 0.62
CA SER A 127 -4.56 5.78 -0.63
C SER A 127 -4.22 4.41 -1.23
N ILE A 128 -2.98 3.94 -1.04
CA ILE A 128 -2.48 2.68 -1.61
C ILE A 128 -2.76 1.50 -0.67
N MET A 129 -2.49 1.68 0.62
CA MET A 129 -2.54 0.60 1.61
C MET A 129 -3.94 0.33 2.13
N LEU A 130 -4.78 1.37 2.23
CA LEU A 130 -6.12 1.29 2.79
C LEU A 130 -7.18 1.53 1.71
N LYS A 131 -8.40 1.89 2.12
CA LYS A 131 -9.47 2.25 1.20
C LYS A 131 -9.23 3.68 0.68
N PRO A 132 -9.60 3.99 -0.57
CA PRO A 132 -9.52 5.34 -1.14
C PRO A 132 -10.05 6.45 -0.21
N ILE A 133 -11.21 6.23 0.42
CA ILE A 133 -11.83 7.24 1.29
C ILE A 133 -10.96 7.61 2.50
N LEU A 134 -10.08 6.71 2.95
CA LEU A 134 -9.23 6.94 4.10
C LEU A 134 -8.10 7.93 3.79
N SER A 135 -7.70 8.12 2.52
CA SER A 135 -6.70 9.15 2.19
C SER A 135 -7.27 10.55 2.43
N PHE A 136 -8.54 10.77 2.08
CA PHE A 136 -9.23 12.03 2.37
C PHE A 136 -9.42 12.25 3.88
N ILE A 137 -9.80 11.20 4.62
CA ILE A 137 -9.89 11.30 6.09
C ILE A 137 -8.52 11.64 6.69
N THR A 138 -7.45 11.03 6.17
CA THR A 138 -6.08 11.31 6.63
C THR A 138 -5.67 12.76 6.36
N SER A 139 -6.01 13.33 5.20
CA SER A 139 -5.70 14.73 4.91
C SER A 139 -6.45 15.69 5.84
N VAL A 140 -7.72 15.39 6.18
CA VAL A 140 -8.49 16.17 7.17
C VAL A 140 -7.83 16.10 8.54
N VAL A 141 -7.46 14.90 9.00
CA VAL A 141 -6.77 14.71 10.29
C VAL A 141 -5.45 15.47 10.34
N LEU A 142 -4.63 15.39 9.30
CA LEU A 142 -3.37 16.12 9.20
C LEU A 142 -3.58 17.63 9.20
N THR A 143 -4.62 18.11 8.51
CA THR A 143 -4.99 19.54 8.49
C THR A 143 -5.34 20.03 9.89
N VAL A 144 -6.16 19.25 10.63
CA VAL A 144 -6.50 19.55 12.02
C VAL A 144 -5.26 19.56 12.91
N MET A 145 -4.36 18.59 12.75
CA MET A 145 -3.10 18.55 13.52
C MET A 145 -2.21 19.77 13.25
N VAL A 146 -2.02 20.16 11.98
CA VAL A 146 -1.25 21.36 11.61
C VAL A 146 -1.88 22.61 12.22
N THR A 147 -3.21 22.69 12.20
CA THR A 147 -3.96 23.84 12.75
C THR A 147 -3.77 23.93 14.26
N ILE A 148 -3.93 22.81 14.97
CA ILE A 148 -3.71 22.75 16.43
C ILE A 148 -2.28 23.16 16.76
N ILE A 149 -1.29 22.67 16.03
CA ILE A 149 0.12 22.98 16.30
C ILE A 149 0.42 24.46 16.07
N ALA A 150 -0.12 25.08 15.00
CA ALA A 150 0.04 26.52 14.79
C ALA A 150 -0.54 27.32 15.97
N LEU A 151 -1.78 27.00 16.37
CA LEU A 151 -2.46 27.69 17.47
C LEU A 151 -1.73 27.51 18.82
N LEU A 152 -1.19 26.32 19.09
CA LEU A 152 -0.41 26.06 20.31
C LEU A 152 0.92 26.84 20.35
N ASN A 153 1.46 27.22 19.20
CA ASN A 153 2.68 28.05 19.09
C ASN A 153 2.37 29.55 18.97
N GLY A 154 1.10 29.95 19.08
CA GLY A 154 0.68 31.36 18.98
C GLY A 154 0.67 31.92 17.56
N ASP A 155 0.81 31.06 16.55
CA ASP A 155 0.82 31.45 15.14
C ASP A 155 -0.51 31.16 14.45
N ILE A 156 -0.77 31.90 13.37
CA ILE A 156 -1.93 31.66 12.50
C ILE A 156 -1.50 30.64 11.44
N PRO A 157 -2.19 29.49 11.29
CA PRO A 157 -1.82 28.51 10.30
C PRO A 157 -1.92 29.11 8.89
N SER A 158 -0.89 28.89 8.08
CA SER A 158 -0.91 29.35 6.69
C SER A 158 -2.00 28.62 5.91
N PHE A 159 -2.70 29.36 5.05
CA PHE A 159 -3.73 28.81 4.19
C PHE A 159 -3.16 27.83 3.15
N ILE A 160 -1.95 28.11 2.63
CA ILE A 160 -1.35 27.35 1.53
C ILE A 160 -1.13 25.87 1.91
N PRO A 161 -0.51 25.53 3.06
CA PRO A 161 -0.31 24.14 3.47
C PRO A 161 -1.63 23.38 3.67
N ILE A 162 -2.59 24.01 4.34
CA ILE A 162 -3.93 23.45 4.57
C ILE A 162 -4.59 23.09 3.23
N PHE A 163 -4.60 24.04 2.29
CA PHE A 163 -5.19 23.85 0.98
C PHE A 163 -4.52 22.69 0.22
N ILE A 164 -3.19 22.63 0.20
CA ILE A 164 -2.44 21.59 -0.50
C ILE A 164 -2.67 20.21 0.11
N ILE A 165 -2.68 20.09 1.45
CA ILE A 165 -2.93 18.82 2.15
C ILE A 165 -4.33 18.29 1.80
N LEU A 166 -5.35 19.14 1.92
CA LEU A 166 -6.74 18.77 1.60
C LEU A 166 -6.91 18.42 0.13
N LEU A 167 -6.37 19.24 -0.78
CA LEU A 167 -6.43 19.02 -2.22
C LEU A 167 -5.74 17.70 -2.59
N SER A 168 -4.57 17.42 -2.01
CA SER A 168 -3.85 16.16 -2.22
C SER A 168 -4.69 14.96 -1.77
N GLY A 169 -5.32 15.04 -0.60
CA GLY A 169 -6.24 14.00 -0.12
C GLY A 169 -7.42 13.76 -1.06
N ALA A 170 -8.02 14.83 -1.60
CA ALA A 170 -9.14 14.74 -2.54
C ALA A 170 -8.72 14.14 -3.89
N ILE A 171 -7.60 14.59 -4.45
CA ILE A 171 -7.05 14.07 -5.72
C ILE A 171 -6.69 12.59 -5.57
N LEU A 172 -6.02 12.21 -4.49
CA LEU A 172 -5.64 10.82 -4.23
C LEU A 172 -6.87 9.94 -3.99
N TRP A 173 -7.87 10.44 -3.26
CA TRP A 173 -9.13 9.73 -3.08
C TRP A 173 -9.82 9.49 -4.42
N TYR A 174 -9.95 10.52 -5.26
CA TYR A 174 -10.57 10.40 -6.58
C TYR A 174 -9.80 9.41 -7.47
N SER A 175 -8.49 9.60 -7.61
CA SER A 175 -7.61 8.77 -8.43
C SER A 175 -7.65 7.30 -8.00
N SER A 176 -7.49 7.01 -6.71
CA SER A 176 -7.54 5.65 -6.19
C SER A 176 -8.93 5.01 -6.30
N SER A 177 -10.00 5.79 -6.16
CA SER A 177 -11.37 5.31 -6.35
C SER A 177 -11.64 4.93 -7.81
N VAL A 178 -11.17 5.74 -8.76
CA VAL A 178 -11.28 5.45 -10.20
C VAL A 178 -10.48 4.20 -10.55
N MET A 179 -9.23 4.08 -10.07
CA MET A 179 -8.41 2.89 -10.29
C MET A 179 -9.05 1.62 -9.70
N GLU A 180 -9.60 1.69 -8.49
CA GLU A 180 -10.28 0.54 -7.86
C GLU A 180 -11.50 0.09 -8.68
N ARG A 181 -12.27 1.03 -9.23
CA ARG A 181 -13.39 0.72 -10.14
C ARG A 181 -12.92 0.06 -11.43
N PHE A 182 -11.86 0.57 -12.06
CA PHE A 182 -11.31 -0.04 -13.27
C PHE A 182 -10.79 -1.46 -13.04
N LEU A 183 -10.11 -1.68 -11.91
CA LEU A 183 -9.63 -3.01 -11.53
C LEU A 183 -10.79 -3.99 -11.31
N GLN A 184 -11.85 -3.56 -10.61
CA GLN A 184 -13.05 -4.38 -10.40
C GLN A 184 -13.77 -4.68 -11.72
N TYR A 185 -13.89 -3.68 -12.59
CA TYR A 185 -14.49 -3.85 -13.91
C TYR A 185 -13.70 -4.85 -14.78
N SER A 186 -12.38 -4.71 -14.82
CA SER A 186 -11.50 -5.63 -15.55
C SER A 186 -11.61 -7.07 -15.04
N GLN A 187 -11.53 -7.27 -13.72
CA GLN A 187 -11.68 -8.59 -13.09
C GLN A 187 -13.04 -9.23 -13.40
N ARG A 188 -14.12 -8.44 -13.36
CA ARG A 188 -15.47 -8.93 -13.68
C ARG A 188 -15.58 -9.35 -15.14
N ASN A 189 -15.07 -8.55 -16.06
CA ASN A 189 -15.11 -8.88 -17.49
C ASN A 189 -14.29 -10.14 -17.81
N GLU A 190 -13.14 -10.30 -17.16
CA GLU A 190 -12.29 -11.48 -17.33
C GLU A 190 -12.99 -12.76 -16.83
N GLN A 191 -13.69 -12.70 -15.69
CA GLN A 191 -14.49 -13.81 -15.20
C GLN A 191 -15.62 -14.20 -16.17
N VAL A 192 -16.30 -13.22 -16.77
CA VAL A 192 -17.33 -13.45 -17.79
C VAL A 192 -16.72 -14.12 -19.02
N ALA A 193 -15.58 -13.63 -19.52
CA ALA A 193 -14.89 -14.23 -20.66
C ALA A 193 -14.48 -15.70 -20.39
N ILE A 194 -13.95 -16.00 -19.20
CA ILE A 194 -13.60 -17.36 -18.80
C ILE A 194 -14.85 -18.25 -18.74
N PHE A 195 -15.97 -17.73 -18.25
CA PHE A 195 -17.23 -18.45 -18.21
C PHE A 195 -17.75 -18.78 -19.62
N GLU A 196 -17.71 -17.81 -20.53
CA GLU A 196 -18.10 -18.00 -21.93
C GLU A 196 -17.21 -19.02 -22.65
N MET A 197 -15.89 -18.96 -22.44
CA MET A 197 -14.96 -19.95 -23.00
C MET A 197 -15.26 -21.37 -22.50
N LYS A 198 -15.54 -21.54 -21.20
CA LYS A 198 -15.92 -22.85 -20.64
C LYS A 198 -17.24 -23.35 -21.20
N ARG A 199 -18.22 -22.45 -21.34
CA ARG A 199 -19.53 -22.78 -21.92
C ARG A 199 -19.38 -23.24 -23.37
N ASN A 200 -18.61 -22.52 -24.19
CA ASN A 200 -18.38 -22.88 -25.58
C ASN A 200 -17.60 -24.21 -25.72
N ALA A 201 -16.60 -24.44 -24.86
CA ALA A 201 -15.87 -25.71 -24.83
C ALA A 201 -16.77 -26.89 -24.44
N LEU A 202 -17.68 -26.70 -23.47
CA LEU A 202 -18.66 -27.71 -23.08
C LEU A 202 -19.64 -28.04 -24.22
N PHE A 203 -20.12 -27.02 -24.93
CA PHE A 203 -20.96 -27.24 -26.12
C PHE A 203 -20.22 -28.03 -27.19
N GLN A 204 -18.97 -27.66 -27.51
CA GLN A 204 -18.16 -28.41 -28.48
C GLN A 204 -17.97 -29.87 -28.08
N ASP A 205 -17.72 -30.14 -26.79
CA ASP A 205 -17.54 -31.49 -26.27
C ASP A 205 -18.82 -32.34 -26.43
N ILE A 206 -19.98 -31.80 -26.00
CA ILE A 206 -21.30 -32.45 -26.14
C ILE A 206 -21.60 -32.76 -27.61
N PHE A 207 -21.49 -31.77 -28.50
CA PHE A 207 -21.78 -31.98 -29.92
C PHE A 207 -20.78 -32.94 -30.58
N SER A 208 -19.51 -32.93 -30.19
CA SER A 208 -18.52 -33.85 -30.75
C SER A 208 -18.78 -35.31 -30.35
N HIS A 209 -19.24 -35.54 -29.12
CA HIS A 209 -19.61 -36.87 -28.63
C HIS A 209 -20.86 -37.40 -29.34
N ASP A 210 -21.90 -36.58 -29.49
CA ASP A 210 -23.14 -36.98 -30.15
C ASP A 210 -22.94 -37.26 -31.65
N ILE A 211 -22.21 -36.38 -32.36
CA ILE A 211 -21.90 -36.58 -33.78
C ILE A 211 -21.14 -37.89 -33.99
N LYS A 212 -20.15 -38.17 -33.13
CA LYS A 212 -19.36 -39.40 -33.23
C LYS A 212 -20.22 -40.66 -33.01
N ASN A 213 -21.13 -40.64 -32.03
CA ASN A 213 -22.05 -41.75 -31.78
C ASN A 213 -23.02 -41.98 -32.95
N ILE A 214 -23.56 -40.89 -33.53
CA ILE A 214 -24.44 -40.97 -34.71
C ILE A 214 -23.69 -41.59 -35.90
N LEU A 215 -22.46 -41.14 -36.18
CA LEU A 215 -21.65 -41.68 -37.27
C LEU A 215 -21.30 -43.17 -37.07
N GLN A 216 -21.03 -43.59 -35.84
CA GLN A 216 -20.78 -45.00 -35.53
C GLN A 216 -22.01 -45.88 -35.75
N ASN A 217 -23.20 -45.41 -35.36
CA ASN A 217 -24.46 -46.14 -35.60
C ASN A 217 -24.77 -46.29 -37.09
N ILE A 218 -24.50 -45.27 -37.91
CA ILE A 218 -24.72 -45.34 -39.36
C ILE A 218 -23.78 -46.36 -40.01
N ASN A 219 -22.51 -46.38 -39.64
CA ASN A 219 -21.53 -47.31 -40.21
C ASN A 219 -21.71 -48.77 -39.74
N GLY A 220 -22.42 -49.00 -38.63
CA GLY A 220 -22.75 -50.36 -38.17
C GLY A 220 -23.95 -51.00 -38.88
N LEU A 221 -24.67 -50.24 -39.72
CA LEU A 221 -25.86 -50.69 -40.46
C LEU A 221 -25.55 -51.09 -41.91
N THR A 222 -24.31 -50.94 -42.37
CA THR A 222 -23.82 -51.34 -43.71
C THR A 222 -22.97 -52.60 -43.63
#